data_AF-A0A834K9C3-F1
#
_entry.id   AF-A0A834K9C3-F1
#
_cell.length_a   1.000
_cell.length_b   1.000
_cell.length_c   1.000
_cell.angle_alpha   90.00
_cell.angle_beta   90.00
_cell.angle_gamma   90.00
#
_symmetry.space_group_name_H-M   'P 1'
#
loop_
_entity.id
_entity.type
_entity.pdbx_description
1 polymer ?
#
loop_
_entity_poly.entity_id
_entity_poly.type
_entity_poly.pdbx_seq_one_letter_code
_entity_poly.pdbx_strand_id
1 'polypeptide(L)'
;MSHFLFTETVTTLAKQSENKTLTLFDQVYRSMAAQSKPSIRALYQAMIDYVSPSNTPDSLQQPLTRELLHERFLEFFSRLFPVAYHHAVNPGKDDFTDKFKSCLYETIDEVQPFGDVPKQISRVVGKSLEATRVLIQALTLGKTVLDRTDSALFSGTSPQQESCYNALLRMTYCPRCNGIGATIRPCSGFCTNVMR
;
A
#
# COMPACT_ATOMS: atom_id res chain seq x y z
N MET A 1 -6.90 9.87 9.81
CA MET A 1 -7.21 8.55 10.41
C MET A 1 -7.42 7.46 9.35
N SER A 2 -8.17 7.74 8.27
CA SER A 2 -8.53 6.74 7.24
C SER A 2 -7.36 6.16 6.42
N HIS A 3 -6.34 6.94 6.07
CA HIS A 3 -5.14 6.45 5.34
C HIS A 3 -4.37 5.38 6.13
N PHE A 4 -4.13 5.62 7.42
CA PHE A 4 -3.39 4.69 8.29
C PHE A 4 -4.10 3.34 8.43
N LEU A 5 -5.42 3.39 8.63
CA LEU A 5 -6.26 2.19 8.75
C LEU A 5 -6.24 1.33 7.48
N PHE A 6 -6.21 1.96 6.30
CA PHE A 6 -6.21 1.22 5.05
C PHE A 6 -4.86 0.49 4.83
N THR A 7 -3.73 1.17 5.03
CA THR A 7 -2.40 0.55 4.92
C THR A 7 -2.20 -0.55 5.95
N GLU A 8 -2.69 -0.36 7.18
CA GLU A 8 -2.67 -1.38 8.23
C GLU A 8 -3.51 -2.62 7.85
N THR A 9 -4.69 -2.41 7.28
CA THR A 9 -5.58 -3.48 6.83
C THR A 9 -4.91 -4.32 5.73
N VAL A 10 -4.34 -3.67 4.71
CA VAL A 10 -3.65 -4.36 3.61
C VAL A 10 -2.44 -5.14 4.13
N THR A 11 -1.64 -4.54 5.01
CA THR A 11 -0.47 -5.18 5.63
C THR A 11 -0.90 -6.39 6.46
N THR A 12 -1.99 -6.28 7.22
CA THR A 12 -2.53 -7.37 8.03
C THR A 12 -3.02 -8.52 7.16
N LEU A 13 -3.73 -8.21 6.08
CA LEU A 13 -4.20 -9.20 5.11
C LEU A 13 -3.03 -9.94 4.45
N ALA A 14 -1.97 -9.22 4.06
CA ALA A 14 -0.77 -9.81 3.49
C ALA A 14 -0.09 -10.77 4.48
N LYS A 15 0.07 -10.38 5.76
CA LYS A 15 0.63 -11.23 6.82
C LYS A 15 -0.24 -12.46 7.11
N GLN A 16 -1.56 -12.32 7.09
CA GLN A 16 -2.48 -13.46 7.26
C GLN A 16 -2.37 -14.43 6.08
N SER A 17 -2.26 -13.92 4.86
CA SER A 17 -2.05 -14.71 3.65
C SER A 17 -0.69 -15.44 3.70
N GLU A 18 0.37 -14.75 4.15
CA GLU A 18 1.70 -15.35 4.37
C GLU A 18 1.63 -16.52 5.34
N ASN A 19 1.01 -16.33 6.51
CA ASN A 19 0.89 -17.36 7.52
C ASN A 19 0.10 -18.58 7.01
N LYS A 20 -0.98 -18.35 6.25
CA LYS A 20 -1.74 -19.43 5.59
C LYS A 20 -0.87 -20.20 4.59
N THR A 21 -0.10 -19.49 3.77
CA THR A 21 0.81 -20.12 2.79
C THR A 21 1.89 -20.94 3.50
N LEU A 22 2.51 -20.40 4.55
CA LEU A 22 3.50 -21.13 5.35
C LEU A 22 2.89 -22.38 6.00
N THR A 23 1.70 -22.26 6.58
CA THR A 23 0.97 -23.39 7.17
C THR A 23 0.66 -24.47 6.12
N LEU A 24 0.25 -24.07 4.92
CA LEU A 24 0.00 -25.00 3.81
C LEU A 24 1.27 -25.76 3.44
N PHE A 25 2.41 -25.08 3.35
CA PHE A 25 3.70 -25.72 3.09
C PHE A 25 4.09 -26.69 4.22
N ASP A 26 3.93 -26.28 5.47
CA ASP A 26 4.22 -27.12 6.64
C ASP A 26 3.29 -28.34 6.76
N GLN A 27 2.09 -28.31 6.17
CA GLN A 27 1.12 -29.41 6.24
C GLN A 27 1.15 -30.33 5.02
N VAL A 28 1.15 -29.77 3.82
CA VAL A 28 0.99 -30.49 2.55
C VAL A 28 2.35 -30.74 1.89
N TYR A 29 3.27 -29.79 1.99
CA TYR A 29 4.57 -29.82 1.30
C TYR A 29 5.75 -29.92 2.29
N ARG A 30 5.58 -30.72 3.36
CA ARG A 30 6.51 -30.81 4.51
C ARG A 30 7.99 -30.88 4.15
N SER A 31 8.33 -31.73 3.18
CA SER A 31 9.68 -31.94 2.66
C SER A 31 10.29 -30.69 2.01
N MET A 32 9.45 -29.83 1.42
CA MET A 32 9.84 -28.59 0.74
C MET A 32 9.70 -27.35 1.64
N ALA A 33 9.01 -27.47 2.77
CA ALA A 33 8.63 -26.33 3.61
C ALA A 33 9.83 -25.53 4.14
N ALA A 34 10.83 -26.23 4.70
CA ALA A 34 12.02 -25.59 5.26
C ALA A 34 12.80 -24.78 4.21
N GLN A 35 12.95 -25.33 3.00
CA GLN A 35 13.70 -24.70 1.90
C GLN A 35 12.92 -23.58 1.23
N SER A 36 11.59 -23.68 1.18
CA SER A 36 10.73 -22.70 0.50
C SER A 36 10.42 -21.47 1.36
N LYS A 37 10.46 -21.62 2.70
CA LYS A 37 10.08 -20.58 3.68
C LYS A 37 10.79 -19.24 3.50
N PRO A 38 12.12 -19.16 3.24
CA PRO A 38 12.79 -17.88 2.98
C PRO A 38 12.23 -17.16 1.74
N SER A 39 12.00 -17.90 0.65
CA SER A 39 11.46 -17.37 -0.60
C SER A 39 10.01 -16.89 -0.44
N ILE A 40 9.18 -17.62 0.31
CA ILE A 40 7.80 -17.21 0.63
C ILE A 40 7.83 -15.87 1.39
N ARG A 41 8.62 -15.80 2.47
CA ARG A 41 8.75 -14.57 3.28
C ARG A 41 9.23 -13.37 2.46
N ALA A 42 10.22 -13.58 1.61
CA ALA A 42 10.76 -12.53 0.74
C ALA A 42 9.69 -11.97 -0.23
N LEU A 43 8.87 -12.84 -0.83
CA LEU A 43 7.79 -12.41 -1.72
C LEU A 43 6.72 -11.60 -0.97
N TYR A 44 6.28 -12.08 0.20
CA TYR A 44 5.29 -11.37 1.00
C TYR A 44 5.82 -10.04 1.53
N GLN A 45 7.08 -9.99 1.95
CA GLN A 45 7.72 -8.74 2.34
C GLN A 45 7.76 -7.75 1.18
N ALA A 46 8.13 -8.19 -0.03
CA ALA A 46 8.13 -7.32 -1.21
C ALA A 46 6.72 -6.75 -1.53
N MET A 47 5.66 -7.55 -1.35
CA MET A 47 4.28 -7.08 -1.52
C MET A 47 3.90 -6.03 -0.47
N ILE A 48 4.32 -6.22 0.78
CA ILE A 48 4.08 -5.25 1.88
C ILE A 48 4.85 -3.96 1.62
N ASP A 49 6.13 -4.06 1.26
CA ASP A 49 6.98 -2.91 0.98
C ASP A 49 6.43 -2.09 -0.19
N TYR A 50 5.88 -2.75 -1.22
CA TYR A 50 5.30 -2.11 -2.39
C TYR A 50 4.13 -1.17 -2.07
N VAL A 51 3.33 -1.48 -1.04
CA VAL A 51 2.19 -0.66 -0.60
C VAL A 51 2.50 0.15 0.67
N SER A 52 3.75 0.12 1.14
CA SER A 52 4.15 0.79 2.37
C SER A 52 4.31 2.31 2.17
N PRO A 53 4.29 3.11 3.25
CA PRO A 53 4.47 4.55 3.18
C PRO A 53 5.74 5.02 2.46
N SER A 54 6.80 4.21 2.48
CA SER A 54 8.06 4.53 1.78
C SER A 54 7.92 4.49 0.25
N ASN A 55 6.94 3.75 -0.28
CA ASN A 55 6.60 3.70 -1.70
C ASN A 55 5.31 4.46 -2.04
N THR A 56 4.65 5.05 -1.04
CA THR A 56 3.45 5.89 -1.21
C THR A 56 3.58 7.28 -0.58
N PRO A 57 4.67 8.03 -0.82
CA PRO A 57 4.80 9.38 -0.30
C PRO A 57 3.90 10.35 -1.08
N ASP A 58 3.60 11.50 -0.46
CA ASP A 58 2.84 12.60 -1.09
C ASP A 58 3.56 13.22 -2.30
N SER A 59 4.88 13.02 -2.39
CA SER A 59 5.71 13.46 -3.52
C SER A 59 5.53 12.61 -4.78
N LEU A 60 4.70 11.55 -4.71
CA LEU A 60 4.42 10.60 -5.80
C LEU A 60 5.67 9.83 -6.28
N GLN A 61 6.76 9.87 -5.51
CA GLN A 61 7.96 9.11 -5.79
C GLN A 61 7.72 7.63 -5.46
N GLN A 62 8.01 6.75 -6.43
CA GLN A 62 7.73 5.32 -6.34
C GLN A 62 9.00 4.52 -6.66
N PRO A 63 9.91 4.34 -5.69
CA PRO A 63 11.15 3.58 -5.91
C PRO A 63 10.91 2.10 -6.24
N LEU A 64 9.84 1.50 -5.71
CA LEU A 64 9.45 0.12 -6.03
C LEU A 64 8.42 0.14 -7.17
N THR A 65 8.88 -0.23 -8.36
CA THR A 65 8.07 -0.26 -9.59
C THR A 65 7.31 -1.58 -9.74
N ARG A 66 6.33 -1.59 -10.66
CA ARG A 66 5.58 -2.81 -10.97
C ARG A 66 6.47 -3.88 -11.59
N GLU A 67 7.48 -3.47 -12.35
CA GLU A 67 8.48 -4.32 -12.98
C GLU A 67 9.34 -5.02 -11.91
N LEU A 68 9.80 -4.27 -10.89
CA LEU A 68 10.54 -4.88 -9.77
C LEU A 68 9.66 -5.85 -8.98
N LEU A 69 8.38 -5.51 -8.74
CA LEU A 69 7.44 -6.44 -8.11
C LEU A 69 7.27 -7.70 -8.97
N HIS A 70 7.17 -7.56 -10.28
CA HIS A 70 7.08 -8.68 -11.22
C HIS A 70 8.29 -9.60 -11.10
N GLU A 71 9.50 -9.04 -11.05
CA GLU A 71 10.75 -9.78 -10.83
C GLU A 71 10.73 -10.57 -9.51
N ARG A 72 10.18 -10.02 -8.42
CA ARG A 72 10.08 -10.75 -7.13
C ARG A 72 9.17 -11.98 -7.21
N PHE A 73 8.09 -11.91 -7.99
CA PHE A 73 7.27 -13.10 -8.27
C PHE A 73 8.07 -14.14 -9.07
N LEU A 74 8.79 -13.72 -10.13
CA LEU A 74 9.59 -14.65 -10.92
C LEU A 74 10.73 -15.27 -10.10
N GLU A 75 11.39 -14.48 -9.25
CA GLU A 75 12.43 -14.93 -8.34
C GLU A 75 11.91 -16.00 -7.36
N PHE A 76 10.71 -15.80 -6.82
CA PHE A 76 10.06 -16.79 -5.96
C PHE A 76 9.89 -18.14 -6.66
N PHE A 77 9.33 -18.15 -7.87
CA PHE A 77 9.15 -19.40 -8.63
C PHE A 77 10.47 -19.98 -9.09
N SER A 78 11.45 -19.15 -9.44
CA SER A 78 12.80 -19.60 -9.78
C SER A 78 13.43 -20.36 -8.62
N ARG A 79 13.44 -19.79 -7.42
CA ARG A 79 13.95 -20.45 -6.20
C ARG A 79 13.16 -21.71 -5.83
N LEU A 80 11.86 -21.75 -6.15
CA LEU A 80 11.03 -22.91 -5.89
C LEU A 80 11.29 -24.06 -6.86
N PHE A 81 11.81 -23.79 -8.06
CA PHE A 81 11.96 -24.80 -9.10
C PHE A 81 12.83 -25.98 -8.68
N PRO A 82 14.09 -25.83 -8.21
CA PRO A 82 14.89 -26.98 -7.82
C PRO A 82 14.30 -27.77 -6.66
N VAL A 83 13.63 -27.09 -5.72
CA VAL A 83 12.98 -27.70 -4.57
C VAL A 83 11.80 -28.58 -5.02
N ALA A 84 10.93 -28.03 -5.87
CA ALA A 84 9.79 -28.75 -6.43
C ALA A 84 10.23 -29.90 -7.34
N TYR A 85 11.25 -29.67 -8.16
CA TYR A 85 11.79 -30.68 -9.06
C TYR A 85 12.41 -31.84 -8.27
N HIS A 86 13.25 -31.55 -7.27
CA HIS A 86 13.85 -32.58 -6.40
C HIS A 86 12.79 -33.47 -5.78
N HIS A 87 11.76 -32.86 -5.21
CA HIS A 87 10.66 -33.58 -4.59
C HIS A 87 9.88 -34.45 -5.59
N ALA A 88 9.72 -33.99 -6.83
CA ALA A 88 9.00 -34.73 -7.86
C ALA A 88 9.77 -35.94 -8.39
N VAL A 89 11.09 -35.83 -8.58
CA VAL A 89 11.89 -36.89 -9.24
C VAL A 89 12.75 -37.74 -8.29
N ASN A 90 13.14 -37.22 -7.13
CA ASN A 90 14.00 -37.90 -6.16
C ASN A 90 13.47 -37.77 -4.72
N PRO A 91 12.20 -38.16 -4.45
CA PRO A 91 11.66 -38.09 -3.10
C PRO A 91 12.49 -38.95 -2.13
N GLY A 92 12.93 -38.35 -1.02
CA GLY A 92 13.64 -39.05 0.06
C GLY A 92 15.13 -39.29 -0.17
N LYS A 93 15.72 -38.76 -1.25
CA LYS A 93 17.19 -38.74 -1.44
C LYS A 93 17.78 -37.42 -0.96
N ASP A 94 19.11 -37.41 -0.83
CA ASP A 94 19.87 -36.18 -0.60
C ASP A 94 19.55 -35.13 -1.67
N ASP A 95 19.67 -33.87 -1.26
CA ASP A 95 19.41 -32.71 -2.11
C ASP A 95 20.34 -32.68 -3.33
N PHE A 96 19.92 -31.97 -4.38
CA PHE A 96 20.76 -31.76 -5.56
C PHE A 96 22.02 -30.98 -5.20
N THR A 97 23.12 -31.28 -5.90
CA THR A 97 24.34 -30.48 -5.84
C THR A 97 24.07 -29.06 -6.32
N ASP A 98 24.81 -28.08 -5.80
CA ASP A 98 24.67 -26.68 -6.20
C ASP A 98 24.86 -26.50 -7.71
N LYS A 99 25.78 -27.25 -8.32
CA LYS A 99 25.98 -27.25 -9.77
C LYS A 99 24.73 -27.67 -10.54
N PHE A 100 24.03 -28.70 -10.07
CA PHE A 100 22.79 -29.13 -10.71
C PHE A 100 21.67 -28.11 -10.51
N LYS A 101 21.56 -27.50 -9.32
CA LYS A 101 20.60 -26.42 -9.06
C LYS A 101 20.86 -25.20 -9.95
N SER A 102 22.12 -24.81 -10.16
CA SER A 102 22.47 -23.74 -11.11
C SER A 102 22.04 -24.05 -12.54
N CYS A 103 22.26 -25.29 -13.00
CA CYS A 103 21.77 -25.73 -14.30
C CYS A 103 20.23 -25.65 -14.40
N LEU A 104 19.51 -26.02 -13.35
CA LEU A 104 18.04 -25.87 -13.30
C LEU A 104 17.63 -24.39 -13.40
N TYR A 105 18.32 -23.48 -12.69
CA TYR A 105 18.02 -22.05 -12.80
C TYR A 105 18.27 -21.50 -14.20
N GLU A 106 19.35 -21.91 -14.87
CA GLU A 106 19.68 -21.48 -16.23
C GLU A 106 18.66 -21.99 -17.27
N THR A 107 18.06 -23.15 -17.04
CA THR A 107 17.13 -23.78 -17.99
C THR A 107 15.65 -23.43 -17.71
N ILE A 108 15.38 -22.54 -16.75
CA ILE A 108 14.00 -22.30 -16.28
C ILE A 108 13.07 -21.74 -17.36
N ASP A 109 13.60 -20.87 -18.22
CA ASP A 109 12.82 -20.23 -19.29
C ASP A 109 12.45 -21.22 -20.41
N GLU A 110 13.27 -22.25 -20.61
CA GLU A 110 13.04 -23.33 -21.58
C GLU A 110 12.11 -24.41 -21.01
N VAL A 111 12.34 -24.83 -19.77
CA VAL A 111 11.57 -25.91 -19.13
C VAL A 111 10.18 -25.45 -18.74
N GLN A 112 10.02 -24.19 -18.33
CA GLN A 112 8.77 -23.61 -17.83
C GLN A 112 8.06 -24.53 -16.82
N PRO A 113 8.70 -24.90 -15.70
CA PRO A 113 8.25 -25.95 -14.80
C PRO A 113 6.88 -25.69 -14.15
N PHE A 114 6.46 -24.43 -14.11
CA PHE A 114 5.18 -23.98 -13.58
C PHE A 114 4.24 -23.45 -14.68
N GLY A 115 4.59 -23.64 -15.95
CA GLY A 115 3.87 -23.08 -17.10
C GLY A 115 3.67 -21.57 -16.98
N ASP A 116 2.45 -21.11 -17.25
CA ASP A 116 2.09 -19.70 -17.20
C ASP A 116 1.79 -19.15 -15.80
N VAL A 117 1.78 -20.01 -14.76
CA VAL A 117 1.40 -19.63 -13.39
C VAL A 117 2.21 -18.44 -12.85
N PRO A 118 3.56 -18.41 -12.96
CA PRO A 118 4.35 -17.29 -12.45
C PRO A 118 3.97 -15.95 -13.08
N LYS A 119 3.72 -15.94 -14.39
CA LYS A 119 3.32 -14.74 -15.14
C LYS A 119 1.89 -14.33 -14.78
N GLN A 120 0.97 -15.29 -14.70
CA GLN A 120 -0.44 -15.03 -14.41
C GLN A 120 -0.63 -14.47 -13.01
N ILE A 121 -0.04 -15.10 -11.98
CA ILE A 121 -0.20 -14.65 -10.60
C ILE A 121 0.45 -13.28 -10.39
N SER A 122 1.65 -13.07 -10.95
CA SER A 122 2.35 -11.79 -10.91
C SER A 122 1.51 -10.67 -11.54
N ARG A 123 0.86 -10.94 -12.68
CA ARG A 123 -0.03 -9.98 -13.35
C ARG A 123 -1.28 -9.68 -12.52
N VAL A 124 -1.95 -10.69 -11.97
CA VAL A 124 -3.21 -10.51 -11.23
C VAL A 124 -2.96 -9.80 -9.91
N VAL A 125 -2.01 -10.29 -9.11
CA VAL A 125 -1.69 -9.72 -7.80
C VAL A 125 -1.01 -8.37 -7.97
N GLY A 126 -0.09 -8.23 -8.94
CA GLY A 126 0.56 -6.96 -9.26
C GLY A 126 -0.42 -5.85 -9.62
N LYS A 127 -1.44 -6.13 -10.45
CA LYS A 127 -2.51 -5.17 -10.75
C LYS A 127 -3.30 -4.76 -9.51
N SER A 128 -3.63 -5.73 -8.65
CA SER A 128 -4.35 -5.45 -7.40
C SER A 128 -3.54 -4.56 -6.46
N LEU A 129 -2.24 -4.85 -6.31
CA LEU A 129 -1.33 -4.07 -5.47
C LEU A 129 -1.08 -2.68 -6.06
N GLU A 130 -1.00 -2.54 -7.38
CA GLU A 130 -0.89 -1.26 -8.07
C GLU A 130 -2.12 -0.36 -7.78
N ALA A 131 -3.33 -0.91 -7.93
CA ALA A 131 -4.55 -0.19 -7.57
C ALA A 131 -4.60 0.22 -6.08
N THR A 132 -4.18 -0.70 -5.21
CA THR A 132 -4.10 -0.46 -3.75
C THR A 132 -3.12 0.68 -3.44
N ARG A 133 -1.94 0.66 -4.06
CA ARG A 133 -0.90 1.69 -3.92
C ARG A 133 -1.41 3.07 -4.37
N VAL A 134 -2.08 3.13 -5.52
CA VAL A 134 -2.68 4.38 -6.03
C VAL A 134 -3.74 4.92 -5.06
N LEU A 135 -4.59 4.05 -4.52
CA LEU A 135 -5.59 4.46 -3.54
C LEU A 135 -4.95 5.01 -2.26
N ILE A 136 -3.91 4.33 -1.74
CA ILE A 136 -3.14 4.82 -0.58
C ILE A 136 -2.57 6.20 -0.87
N GLN A 137 -1.86 6.37 -2.00
CA GLN A 137 -1.27 7.64 -2.39
C GLN A 137 -2.31 8.77 -2.52
N ALA A 138 -3.46 8.49 -3.12
CA ALA A 138 -4.54 9.47 -3.25
C ALA A 138 -5.07 9.92 -1.88
N LEU A 139 -5.18 8.99 -0.92
CA LEU A 139 -5.60 9.29 0.45
C LEU A 139 -4.53 10.08 1.22
N THR A 140 -3.25 9.77 1.05
CA THR A 140 -2.15 10.52 1.67
C THR A 140 -2.11 11.95 1.15
N LEU A 141 -2.12 12.11 -0.18
CA LEU A 141 -2.11 13.41 -0.81
C LEU A 141 -3.35 14.23 -0.44
N GLY A 142 -4.53 13.59 -0.43
CA GLY A 142 -5.78 14.24 -0.01
C GLY A 142 -5.71 14.77 1.41
N LYS A 143 -5.13 14.01 2.36
CA LYS A 143 -4.86 14.49 3.71
C LYS A 143 -3.93 15.71 3.69
N THR A 144 -2.81 15.62 2.98
CA THR A 144 -1.80 16.69 2.94
C THR A 144 -2.35 17.98 2.32
N VAL A 145 -3.22 17.87 1.32
CA VAL A 145 -3.95 19.03 0.77
C VAL A 145 -4.86 19.64 1.83
N LEU A 146 -5.67 18.83 2.53
CA LEU A 146 -6.55 19.31 3.60
C LEU A 146 -5.76 20.01 4.72
N ASP A 147 -4.67 19.40 5.19
CA ASP A 147 -3.83 19.96 6.26
C ASP A 147 -3.19 21.31 5.84
N ARG A 148 -2.75 21.41 4.57
CA ARG A 148 -2.20 22.66 4.03
C ARG A 148 -3.27 23.73 3.85
N THR A 149 -4.45 23.36 3.36
CA THR A 149 -5.57 24.29 3.20
C THR A 149 -6.04 24.82 4.55
N ASP A 150 -6.18 23.96 5.56
CA ASP A 150 -6.55 24.36 6.92
C ASP A 150 -5.52 25.33 7.52
N SER A 151 -4.23 25.02 7.39
CA SER A 151 -3.14 25.90 7.84
C SER A 151 -3.17 27.25 7.13
N ALA A 152 -3.42 27.28 5.82
CA ALA A 152 -3.49 28.52 5.05
C ALA A 152 -4.71 29.39 5.40
N LEU A 153 -5.86 28.76 5.69
CA LEU A 153 -7.10 29.48 6.00
C LEU A 153 -7.13 30.04 7.42
N PHE A 154 -6.53 29.34 8.39
CA PHE A 154 -6.74 29.65 9.81
C PHE A 154 -5.47 29.99 10.60
N SER A 155 -4.28 29.63 10.11
CA SER A 155 -3.02 29.84 10.87
C SER A 155 -2.16 31.02 10.39
N GLY A 156 -2.53 31.69 9.29
CA GLY A 156 -1.82 32.89 8.79
C GLY A 156 -2.33 34.22 9.35
N THR A 157 -1.58 35.30 9.07
CA THR A 157 -1.99 36.71 9.26
C THR A 157 -2.04 37.45 7.91
N SER A 158 -2.64 36.82 6.90
CA SER A 158 -2.79 37.46 5.58
C SER A 158 -3.80 38.62 5.63
N PRO A 159 -3.66 39.66 4.78
CA PRO A 159 -4.64 40.74 4.68
C PRO A 159 -6.06 40.24 4.37
N GLN A 160 -6.18 39.14 3.60
CA GLN A 160 -7.46 38.50 3.33
C GLN A 160 -8.08 37.87 4.59
N GLN A 161 -7.27 37.20 5.43
CA GLN A 161 -7.75 36.64 6.70
C GLN A 161 -8.23 37.72 7.66
N GLU A 162 -7.50 38.83 7.79
CA GLU A 162 -7.93 39.93 8.66
C GLU A 162 -9.28 40.50 8.22
N SER A 163 -9.48 40.67 6.91
CA SER A 163 -10.76 41.08 6.33
C SER A 163 -11.88 40.07 6.61
N CYS A 164 -11.58 38.77 6.51
CA CYS A 164 -12.50 37.69 6.84
C CYS A 164 -12.88 37.68 8.33
N TYR A 165 -11.90 37.78 9.24
CA TYR A 165 -12.13 37.85 10.68
C TYR A 165 -12.98 39.07 11.06
N ASN A 166 -12.71 40.23 10.45
CA ASN A 166 -13.53 41.43 10.66
C ASN A 166 -14.98 41.25 10.19
N ALA A 167 -15.19 40.63 9.02
CA ALA A 167 -16.54 40.31 8.54
C ALA A 167 -17.26 39.30 9.47
N LEU A 168 -16.54 38.29 9.95
CA LEU A 168 -17.06 37.30 10.90
C LEU A 168 -17.47 37.95 12.22
N LEU A 169 -16.64 38.83 12.78
CA LEU A 169 -16.94 39.58 14.01
C LEU A 169 -18.17 40.47 13.83
N ARG A 170 -18.29 41.17 12.69
CA ARG A 170 -19.46 41.99 12.35
C ARG A 170 -20.74 41.18 12.28
N MET A 171 -20.67 39.98 11.72
CA MET A 171 -21.82 39.09 11.62
C MET A 171 -22.23 38.48 12.97
N THR A 172 -21.27 38.11 13.81
CA THR A 172 -21.52 37.30 15.02
C THR A 172 -21.66 38.10 16.31
N TYR A 173 -20.86 39.16 16.50
CA TYR A 173 -20.77 39.89 17.78
C TYR A 173 -21.30 41.32 17.72
N CYS A 174 -21.14 42.05 16.61
CA CYS A 174 -21.61 43.44 16.53
C CYS A 174 -23.12 43.65 16.84
N PRO A 175 -24.06 42.75 16.48
CA PRO A 175 -25.46 42.91 16.88
C PRO A 175 -25.63 43.00 18.40
N ARG A 176 -24.89 42.19 19.17
CA ARG A 176 -24.93 42.21 20.63
C ARG A 176 -24.40 43.52 21.19
N CYS A 177 -23.30 44.02 20.62
CA CYS A 177 -22.73 45.33 21.00
C CYS A 177 -23.71 46.49 20.71
N ASN A 178 -24.57 46.34 19.71
CA ASN A 178 -25.59 47.33 19.35
C ASN A 178 -26.92 47.14 20.11
N GLY A 179 -26.95 46.30 21.15
CA GLY A 179 -28.16 46.09 21.97
C GLY A 179 -29.23 45.21 21.31
N ILE A 180 -28.91 44.53 20.20
CA ILE A 180 -29.79 43.54 19.58
C ILE A 180 -29.70 42.24 20.40
N GLY A 181 -30.86 41.72 20.82
CA GLY A 181 -30.95 40.55 21.69
C GLY A 181 -30.25 39.31 21.12
N ALA A 182 -29.63 38.51 21.99
CA ALA A 182 -28.80 37.35 21.64
C ALA A 182 -29.55 36.21 20.91
N THR A 183 -30.88 36.28 20.83
CA THR A 183 -31.75 35.32 20.14
C THR A 183 -31.87 35.60 18.64
N ILE A 184 -31.49 36.80 18.18
CA ILE A 184 -31.56 37.18 16.77
C ILE A 184 -30.31 36.66 16.05
N ARG A 185 -30.54 35.79 15.07
CA ARG A 185 -29.49 35.17 14.24
C ARG A 185 -29.23 35.98 12.98
N PRO A 186 -28.00 35.96 12.43
CA PRO A 186 -27.72 36.58 11.14
C PRO A 186 -28.58 35.96 10.03
N CYS A 187 -28.97 36.76 9.05
CA CYS A 187 -29.69 36.30 7.87
C CYS A 187 -28.89 35.21 7.14
N SER A 188 -29.56 34.20 6.59
CA SER A 188 -28.88 33.09 5.88
C SER A 188 -27.97 33.60 4.76
N GLY A 189 -28.47 34.52 3.92
CA GLY A 189 -27.68 35.12 2.84
C GLY A 189 -26.46 35.92 3.34
N PHE A 190 -26.59 36.63 4.46
CA PHE A 190 -25.45 37.34 5.06
C PHE A 190 -24.42 36.33 5.59
N CYS A 191 -24.86 35.27 6.25
CA CYS A 191 -24.01 34.19 6.74
C CYS A 191 -23.23 33.50 5.61
N THR A 192 -23.92 33.09 4.55
CA THR A 192 -23.26 32.41 3.42
C THR A 192 -22.29 33.33 2.69
N ASN A 193 -22.55 34.64 2.61
CA ASN A 193 -21.63 35.59 1.98
C ASN A 193 -20.38 35.86 2.80
N VAL A 194 -20.44 35.77 4.13
CA VAL A 194 -19.27 35.93 5.02
C VAL A 194 -18.42 34.64 5.05
N MET A 195 -19.06 33.46 4.94
CA MET A 195 -18.37 32.16 5.00
C MET A 195 -17.81 31.68 3.65
N ARG A 196 -18.19 32.30 2.54
CA ARG A 196 -17.70 31.97 1.19
C ARG A 196 -16.39 32.69 0.91
#